data_AF-A0A8J9RSF4-F1
#
_entry.id   AF-A0A8J9RSF4-F1
#
_cell.length_a   1.000
_cell.length_b   1.000
_cell.length_c   1.000
_cell.angle_alpha   90.00
_cell.angle_beta   90.00
_cell.angle_gamma   90.00
#
_symmetry.space_group_name_H-M   'P 1'
#
loop_
_entity.id
_entity.type
_entity.pdbx_description
1 polymer ?
#
loop_
_entity_poly.entity_id
_entity_poly.type
_entity_poly.pdbx_seq_one_letter_code
_entity_poly.pdbx_strand_id
1 'polypeptide(L)'
;MLIANADNSGTPRLPNWAGWARPWERGKCFAAGKGFGKTSQKEQGPSAKQKNRKGGNGIAVDGSSSKAVERAVRAVEGRKARPIDPKEASKGRLDYAQVRNWGSGEPADMDSLQVTSFESDVGPDAPFYEQLAVRLARLEREGALKVARPKGSQPLPPFHKWSFREERYIQWLADMHTVHYALEAAVADATTVAATEHYGDSESLERAFAALACFVEDRGLDRSLEIAADLNNIAKVSSLKDAVELLPSPNASTYADYLCRLGLLCTEEDEAAKIEEAALRLVANAYLMSVTHLTTGMRIGAAAAEKLDLFPAQALNYFQTWPEGVPPDPLALCIANVNAAGDALSPEQREAVMQELPKAMPKISLLLSPLAHAN
;
A
#
# COMPACT_ATOMS: atom_id res chain seq x y z
N MET A 1 4.12 34.58 62.49
CA MET A 1 3.98 35.39 61.26
C MET A 1 4.09 34.42 60.09
N LEU A 2 2.94 34.08 59.49
CA LEU A 2 2.83 33.36 58.22
C LEU A 2 3.23 34.31 57.08
N ILE A 3 3.87 33.78 56.04
CA ILE A 3 3.31 33.64 54.67
C ILE A 3 4.17 32.61 53.91
N ALA A 4 3.48 31.74 53.18
CA ALA A 4 3.98 30.66 52.34
C ALA A 4 4.09 31.06 50.87
N ASN A 5 4.93 30.33 50.10
CA ASN A 5 4.68 29.76 48.76
C ASN A 5 6.01 29.15 48.28
N ALA A 6 6.18 27.83 48.24
CA ALA A 6 5.68 26.90 47.22
C ALA A 6 6.38 27.09 45.85
N ASP A 7 7.59 26.56 45.73
CA ASP A 7 8.27 26.39 44.46
C ASP A 7 8.15 24.92 44.03
N ASN A 8 7.22 24.68 43.11
CA ASN A 8 6.86 23.37 42.56
C ASN A 8 7.12 23.39 41.05
N SER A 9 8.35 23.70 40.64
CA SER A 9 8.76 23.67 39.23
C SER A 9 9.08 22.22 38.82
N GLY A 10 8.06 21.38 38.80
CA GLY A 10 8.10 20.10 38.09
C GLY A 10 8.09 20.38 36.60
N THR A 11 9.23 20.75 36.01
CA THR A 11 9.41 20.64 34.56
C THR A 11 9.21 19.18 34.19
N PRO A 12 8.20 18.82 33.39
CA PRO A 12 8.07 17.47 32.87
C PRO A 12 9.39 17.13 32.19
N ARG A 13 10.04 16.04 32.60
CA ARG A 13 11.12 15.48 31.80
C ARG A 13 10.49 15.15 30.46
N LEU A 14 10.79 15.96 29.44
CA LEU A 14 10.48 15.61 28.06
C LEU A 14 11.02 14.17 27.87
N PRO A 15 10.22 13.24 27.33
CA PRO A 15 10.74 11.92 27.01
C PRO A 15 11.99 12.11 26.12
N ASN A 16 13.01 11.29 26.34
CA ASN A 16 14.27 11.40 25.60
C ASN A 16 14.08 10.90 24.15
N TRP A 17 13.34 11.66 23.35
CA TRP A 17 13.06 11.41 21.93
C TRP A 17 14.32 11.57 21.05
N ALA A 18 15.39 12.19 21.57
CA ALA A 18 16.67 12.30 20.87
C ALA A 18 17.39 10.94 20.70
N GLY A 19 16.96 9.88 21.39
CA GLY A 19 17.47 8.52 21.19
C GLY A 19 17.09 7.88 19.84
N TRP A 20 16.14 8.47 19.12
CA TRP A 20 15.55 7.97 17.88
C TRP A 20 16.37 8.30 16.64
N ALA A 21 17.05 9.45 16.68
CA ALA A 21 18.04 9.87 15.68
C ALA A 21 19.43 9.29 15.99
N ARG A 22 19.52 8.22 16.80
CA ARG A 22 20.72 7.39 16.71
C ARG A 22 20.65 6.74 15.33
N PRO A 23 21.66 6.93 14.47
CA PRO A 23 21.78 6.12 13.28
C PRO A 23 21.56 4.68 13.75
N TRP A 24 20.71 3.92 13.06
CA TRP A 24 20.85 2.47 13.09
C TRP A 24 22.35 2.20 12.98
N GLU A 25 23.00 1.77 14.06
CA GLU A 25 24.44 1.58 14.06
C GLU A 25 24.70 0.54 12.96
N ARG A 26 25.21 1.01 11.80
CA ARG A 26 25.58 0.21 10.64
C ARG A 26 26.36 -0.99 11.17
N GLY A 27 25.72 -2.17 11.23
CA GLY A 27 26.31 -3.39 11.78
C GLY A 27 25.58 -4.06 12.95
N LYS A 28 24.49 -3.50 13.50
CA LYS A 28 23.62 -4.20 14.47
C LYS A 28 22.22 -4.43 13.90
N CYS A 29 22.15 -5.09 12.74
CA CYS A 29 20.96 -5.89 12.44
C CYS A 29 20.87 -6.95 13.55
N PHE A 30 19.81 -6.91 14.35
CA PHE A 30 19.56 -7.92 15.37
C PHE A 30 19.69 -9.30 14.71
N ALA A 31 20.57 -10.14 15.26
CA ALA A 31 20.71 -11.52 14.83
C ALA A 31 19.34 -12.20 14.91
N ALA A 32 18.63 -12.24 13.78
CA ALA A 32 17.33 -12.86 13.67
C ALA A 32 17.49 -14.32 14.08
N GLY A 33 16.74 -14.71 15.12
CA GLY A 33 16.72 -16.06 15.64
C GLY A 33 16.51 -17.07 14.50
N LYS A 34 17.44 -18.01 14.38
CA LYS A 34 17.29 -19.21 13.55
C LYS A 34 15.98 -19.91 13.92
N GLY A 35 15.05 -20.02 12.99
CA GLY A 35 13.95 -20.97 13.14
C GLY A 35 12.70 -20.69 12.33
N PHE A 36 12.74 -20.96 11.03
CA PHE A 36 11.50 -21.24 10.27
C PHE A 36 11.51 -22.69 9.75
N GLY A 37 10.66 -23.48 10.40
CA GLY A 37 9.87 -24.63 9.92
C GLY A 37 10.43 -25.55 8.84
N LYS A 38 10.86 -26.74 9.25
CA LYS A 38 10.88 -27.94 8.38
C LYS A 38 9.43 -28.35 8.06
N THR A 39 9.10 -28.39 6.78
CA THR A 39 7.88 -29.00 6.24
C THR A 39 7.90 -30.51 6.48
N SER A 40 7.10 -30.99 7.43
CA SER A 40 6.78 -32.42 7.56
C SER A 40 5.69 -32.78 6.56
N GLN A 41 6.05 -33.66 5.62
CA GLN A 41 5.11 -34.40 4.79
C GLN A 41 4.10 -35.15 5.67
N LYS A 42 2.83 -35.18 5.26
CA LYS A 42 1.81 -36.02 5.87
C LYS A 42 1.25 -36.97 4.82
N GLU A 43 1.43 -38.25 5.11
CA GLU A 43 1.07 -39.41 4.32
C GLU A 43 -0.43 -39.54 4.07
N GLN A 44 -0.75 -40.11 2.92
CA GLN A 44 -2.07 -40.56 2.49
C GLN A 44 -2.44 -41.89 3.19
N GLY A 45 -3.73 -42.06 3.52
CA GLY A 45 -4.32 -43.33 3.95
C GLY A 45 -5.83 -43.22 4.25
N PRO A 46 -6.61 -44.32 4.16
CA PRO A 46 -7.76 -44.38 3.24
C PRO A 46 -9.17 -44.31 3.85
N SER A 47 -10.13 -44.18 2.91
CA SER A 47 -11.59 -44.29 2.94
C SER A 47 -12.28 -45.11 4.05
N ALA A 48 -13.44 -44.64 4.53
CA ALA A 48 -14.68 -45.43 4.62
C ALA A 48 -15.92 -44.65 5.18
N LYS A 49 -17.07 -44.95 4.57
CA LYS A 49 -18.45 -45.04 5.13
C LYS A 49 -19.27 -43.78 5.45
N GLN A 50 -19.97 -43.33 4.41
CA GLN A 50 -21.44 -43.33 4.28
C GLN A 50 -22.27 -43.64 5.55
N LYS A 51 -23.08 -42.68 6.00
CA LYS A 51 -24.31 -42.97 6.76
C LYS A 51 -25.40 -41.91 6.50
N ASN A 52 -26.52 -42.41 5.99
CA ASN A 52 -27.82 -41.74 5.82
C ASN A 52 -28.23 -40.90 7.02
N ARG A 53 -28.78 -39.70 6.75
CA ARG A 53 -29.91 -39.17 7.52
C ARG A 53 -30.87 -38.38 6.64
N LYS A 54 -32.14 -38.61 6.95
CA LYS A 54 -33.37 -38.42 6.18
C LYS A 54 -34.10 -37.22 6.75
N GLY A 55 -34.70 -36.40 5.88
CA GLY A 55 -35.92 -35.63 6.18
C GLY A 55 -35.75 -34.11 6.30
N GLY A 56 -36.53 -33.37 5.48
CA GLY A 56 -36.88 -31.97 5.77
C GLY A 56 -37.20 -31.11 4.55
N ASN A 57 -38.45 -31.17 4.08
CA ASN A 57 -39.20 -30.16 3.32
C ASN A 57 -38.52 -29.44 2.15
N GLY A 58 -38.63 -30.04 0.96
CA GLY A 58 -38.50 -29.32 -0.31
C GLY A 58 -39.73 -28.43 -0.54
N ILE A 59 -39.51 -27.11 -0.55
CA ILE A 59 -40.36 -26.17 -1.27
C ILE A 59 -40.06 -26.39 -2.75
N ALA A 60 -41.02 -26.94 -3.49
CA ALA A 60 -40.98 -26.97 -4.94
C ALA A 60 -41.04 -25.53 -5.45
N VAL A 61 -39.89 -24.99 -5.85
CA VAL A 61 -39.83 -23.83 -6.74
C VAL A 61 -39.76 -24.40 -8.14
N ASP A 62 -40.93 -24.56 -8.75
CA ASP A 62 -41.02 -24.88 -10.17
C ASP A 62 -40.35 -23.77 -10.98
N GLY A 63 -39.37 -24.20 -11.77
CA GLY A 63 -38.66 -23.38 -12.71
C GLY A 63 -39.60 -22.86 -13.79
N SER A 64 -39.72 -21.53 -13.83
CA SER A 64 -40.08 -20.80 -15.04
C SER A 64 -39.40 -19.44 -14.98
N SER A 65 -38.10 -19.43 -15.31
CA SER A 65 -37.28 -18.22 -15.56
C SER A 65 -37.90 -17.30 -16.62
N SER A 66 -38.80 -17.83 -17.45
CA SER A 66 -39.58 -17.08 -18.44
C SER A 66 -40.41 -15.95 -17.84
N LYS A 67 -40.97 -16.10 -16.61
CA LYS A 67 -41.80 -15.03 -16.02
C LYS A 67 -41.01 -13.84 -15.46
N ALA A 68 -39.75 -14.04 -15.12
CA ALA A 68 -38.87 -12.94 -14.70
C ALA A 68 -38.40 -12.13 -15.91
N VAL A 69 -38.07 -12.84 -17.01
CA VAL A 69 -37.71 -12.24 -18.29
C VAL A 69 -38.91 -11.54 -18.94
N GLU A 70 -40.11 -12.14 -18.95
CA GLU A 70 -41.33 -11.48 -19.44
C GLU A 70 -41.69 -10.22 -18.64
N ARG A 71 -41.43 -10.20 -17.32
CA ARG A 71 -41.62 -8.98 -16.50
C ARG A 71 -40.59 -7.90 -16.82
N ALA A 72 -39.35 -8.28 -17.10
CA ALA A 72 -38.30 -7.34 -17.51
C ALA A 72 -38.58 -6.77 -18.91
N VAL A 73 -38.98 -7.62 -19.86
CA VAL A 73 -39.35 -7.22 -21.23
C VAL A 73 -40.59 -6.33 -21.22
N ARG A 74 -41.67 -6.67 -20.48
CA ARG A 74 -42.84 -5.78 -20.32
C ARG A 74 -42.51 -4.44 -19.66
N ALA A 75 -41.51 -4.40 -18.78
CA ALA A 75 -41.07 -3.16 -18.15
C ALA A 75 -40.30 -2.24 -19.12
N VAL A 76 -39.72 -2.82 -20.19
CA VAL A 76 -38.95 -2.12 -21.23
C VAL A 76 -39.82 -1.76 -22.44
N GLU A 77 -40.71 -2.64 -22.91
CA GLU A 77 -41.59 -2.41 -24.07
C GLU A 77 -42.57 -1.24 -23.88
N GLY A 78 -42.91 -0.89 -22.63
CA GLY A 78 -43.77 0.26 -22.31
C GLY A 78 -43.04 1.59 -22.14
N ARG A 79 -41.70 1.61 -22.18
CA ARG A 79 -40.90 2.82 -21.92
C ARG A 79 -39.91 3.03 -23.04
N LYS A 80 -40.19 4.01 -23.92
CA LYS A 80 -39.20 4.61 -24.82
C LYS A 80 -37.87 4.72 -24.07
N ALA A 81 -36.82 4.09 -24.61
CA ALA A 81 -35.48 4.05 -24.03
C ALA A 81 -35.17 5.41 -23.39
N ARG A 82 -35.02 5.45 -22.06
CA ARG A 82 -34.72 6.70 -21.37
C ARG A 82 -33.37 7.18 -21.91
N PRO A 83 -33.25 8.42 -22.42
CA PRO A 83 -31.97 9.01 -22.73
C PRO A 83 -31.07 8.87 -21.50
N ILE A 84 -29.84 8.43 -21.69
CA ILE A 84 -28.82 8.38 -20.64
C ILE A 84 -28.75 9.77 -20.01
N ASP A 85 -29.01 9.87 -18.70
CA ASP A 85 -28.86 11.14 -17.98
C ASP A 85 -27.36 11.46 -17.88
N PRO A 86 -26.85 12.51 -18.55
CA PRO A 86 -25.43 12.85 -18.52
C PRO A 86 -24.94 13.12 -17.09
N LYS A 87 -25.83 13.55 -16.18
CA LYS A 87 -25.49 13.79 -14.79
C LYS A 87 -25.30 12.50 -14.00
N GLU A 88 -25.98 11.40 -14.35
CA GLU A 88 -25.74 10.10 -13.72
C GLU A 88 -24.48 9.43 -14.27
N ALA A 89 -24.22 9.56 -15.58
CA ALA A 89 -22.97 9.12 -16.20
C ALA A 89 -21.74 9.80 -15.60
N SER A 90 -21.79 11.12 -15.42
CA SER A 90 -20.69 11.89 -14.79
C SER A 90 -20.43 11.56 -13.31
N LYS A 91 -21.35 10.85 -12.64
CA LYS A 91 -21.21 10.40 -11.24
C LYS A 91 -20.65 8.98 -11.12
N GLY A 92 -20.20 8.37 -12.22
CA GLY A 92 -19.59 7.03 -12.22
C GLY A 92 -20.56 5.90 -11.86
N ARG A 93 -21.87 6.11 -12.03
CA ARG A 93 -22.92 5.11 -11.72
C ARG A 93 -23.30 4.22 -12.90
N LEU A 94 -22.69 4.40 -14.06
CA LEU A 94 -22.94 3.61 -15.26
C LEU A 94 -21.67 2.82 -15.60
N ASP A 95 -21.75 1.50 -15.47
CA ASP A 95 -20.72 0.60 -15.99
C ASP A 95 -20.92 0.49 -17.51
N TYR A 96 -19.92 0.94 -18.27
CA TYR A 96 -19.92 0.79 -19.72
C TYR A 96 -19.41 -0.61 -20.09
N ALA A 97 -20.25 -1.38 -20.75
CA ALA A 97 -19.89 -2.67 -21.35
C ALA A 97 -19.82 -2.49 -22.86
N GLN A 98 -18.65 -2.72 -23.46
CA GLN A 98 -18.56 -2.84 -24.91
C GLN A 98 -18.95 -4.28 -25.28
N VAL A 99 -20.10 -4.42 -25.91
CA VAL A 99 -20.59 -5.70 -26.40
C VAL A 99 -19.91 -5.98 -27.74
N ARG A 100 -19.14 -7.07 -27.82
CA ARG A 100 -18.41 -7.45 -29.04
C ARG A 100 -19.35 -7.73 -30.21
N ASN A 101 -20.52 -8.29 -29.91
CA ASN A 101 -21.58 -8.57 -30.87
C ASN A 101 -22.93 -8.47 -30.16
N TRP A 102 -23.80 -7.57 -30.64
CA TRP A 102 -25.15 -7.40 -30.12
C TRP A 102 -26.13 -8.53 -30.52
N GLY A 103 -25.66 -9.51 -31.29
CA GLY A 103 -26.52 -10.55 -31.85
C GLY A 103 -27.52 -9.94 -32.83
N SER A 104 -28.70 -10.55 -32.95
CA SER A 104 -29.79 -10.00 -33.77
C SER A 104 -30.50 -8.80 -33.15
N GLY A 105 -30.23 -8.51 -31.86
CA GLY A 105 -30.98 -7.53 -31.08
C GLY A 105 -32.30 -8.07 -30.52
N GLU A 106 -32.64 -9.33 -30.77
CA GLU A 106 -33.81 -9.99 -30.18
C GLU A 106 -33.58 -10.33 -28.69
N PRO A 107 -34.61 -10.26 -27.82
CA PRO A 107 -34.49 -10.55 -26.39
C PRO A 107 -33.91 -11.94 -26.08
N ALA A 108 -34.11 -12.92 -26.97
CA ALA A 108 -33.60 -14.28 -26.80
C ALA A 108 -32.07 -14.37 -26.94
N ASP A 109 -31.42 -13.42 -27.61
CA ASP A 109 -29.98 -13.41 -27.85
C ASP A 109 -29.20 -12.70 -26.72
N MET A 110 -29.91 -12.02 -25.81
CA MET A 110 -29.29 -11.26 -24.71
C MET A 110 -28.47 -12.14 -23.75
N ASP A 111 -28.85 -13.40 -23.58
CA ASP A 111 -28.11 -14.35 -22.73
C ASP A 111 -26.78 -14.80 -23.36
N SER A 112 -26.55 -14.47 -24.64
CA SER A 112 -25.32 -14.80 -25.38
C SER A 112 -24.36 -13.62 -25.57
N LEU A 113 -24.67 -12.46 -24.97
CA LEU A 113 -23.88 -11.24 -25.11
C LEU A 113 -22.45 -11.46 -24.57
N GLN A 114 -21.49 -11.51 -25.50
CA GLN A 114 -20.08 -11.48 -25.16
C GLN A 114 -19.71 -10.06 -24.75
N VAL A 115 -19.85 -9.78 -23.46
CA VAL A 115 -19.34 -8.56 -22.84
C VAL A 115 -17.82 -8.69 -22.76
N THR A 116 -17.12 -7.96 -23.62
CA THR A 116 -15.70 -7.69 -23.39
C THR A 116 -15.63 -6.66 -22.27
N SER A 117 -15.17 -7.11 -21.09
CA SER A 117 -14.80 -6.17 -20.03
C SER A 117 -13.82 -5.15 -20.61
N PHE A 118 -14.03 -3.87 -20.33
CA PHE A 118 -13.11 -2.78 -20.67
C PHE A 118 -11.83 -2.97 -19.84
N GLU A 119 -11.00 -3.94 -20.22
CA GLU A 119 -9.60 -3.91 -19.82
C GLU A 119 -8.98 -2.90 -20.77
N SER A 120 -8.65 -1.72 -20.23
CA SER A 120 -7.69 -0.84 -20.87
C SER A 120 -6.42 -1.67 -21.01
N ASP A 121 -6.23 -2.27 -22.18
CA ASP A 121 -5.01 -3.00 -22.50
C ASP A 121 -3.93 -1.94 -22.70
N VAL A 122 -3.30 -1.58 -21.57
CA VAL A 122 -2.20 -0.60 -21.56
C VAL A 122 -1.05 -1.30 -22.25
N GLY A 123 -0.77 -0.86 -23.48
CA GLY A 123 0.33 -1.42 -24.27
C GLY A 123 1.68 -1.24 -23.57
N PRO A 124 2.69 -2.03 -23.97
CA PRO A 124 4.04 -1.97 -23.39
C PRO A 124 4.71 -0.59 -23.53
N ASP A 125 4.24 0.22 -24.49
CA ASP A 125 4.74 1.56 -24.79
C ASP A 125 4.10 2.67 -23.92
N ALA A 126 3.12 2.35 -23.09
CA ALA A 126 2.52 3.33 -22.21
C ALA A 126 3.49 3.79 -21.10
N PRO A 127 3.29 4.97 -20.50
CA PRO A 127 4.07 5.40 -19.35
C PRO A 127 4.06 4.36 -18.23
N PHE A 128 5.22 4.10 -17.63
CA PHE A 128 5.36 3.01 -16.67
C PHE A 128 4.45 3.14 -15.44
N TYR A 129 4.17 4.38 -15.00
CA TYR A 129 3.18 4.65 -13.96
C TYR A 129 1.78 4.10 -14.32
N GLU A 130 1.34 4.28 -15.57
CA GLU A 130 0.03 3.79 -16.03
C GLU A 130 0.01 2.26 -16.06
N GLN A 131 1.09 1.62 -16.51
CA GLN A 131 1.23 0.16 -16.48
C GLN A 131 1.10 -0.38 -15.05
N LEU A 132 1.81 0.21 -14.09
CA LEU A 132 1.73 -0.15 -12.68
C LEU A 132 0.34 0.08 -12.08
N ALA A 133 -0.29 1.22 -12.38
CA ALA A 133 -1.63 1.55 -11.90
C ALA A 133 -2.70 0.55 -12.42
N VAL A 134 -2.65 0.21 -13.71
CA VAL A 134 -3.56 -0.78 -14.30
C VAL A 134 -3.28 -2.17 -13.75
N ARG A 135 -2.01 -2.53 -13.54
CA ARG A 135 -1.64 -3.79 -12.88
C ARG A 135 -2.22 -3.88 -11.48
N LEU A 136 -2.14 -2.83 -10.68
CA LEU A 136 -2.74 -2.78 -9.34
C LEU A 136 -4.27 -2.91 -9.39
N ALA A 137 -4.94 -2.16 -10.27
CA ALA A 137 -6.40 -2.24 -10.44
C ALA A 137 -6.84 -3.66 -10.86
N ARG A 138 -6.08 -4.32 -11.73
CA ARG A 138 -6.31 -5.72 -12.10
C ARG A 138 -6.13 -6.66 -10.91
N LEU A 139 -5.02 -6.55 -10.18
CA LEU A 139 -4.77 -7.38 -9.00
C LEU A 139 -5.82 -7.16 -7.89
N GLU A 140 -6.37 -5.95 -7.76
CA GLU A 140 -7.49 -5.66 -6.87
C GLU A 140 -8.77 -6.39 -7.30
N ARG A 141 -9.15 -6.27 -8.58
CA ARG A 141 -10.32 -6.95 -9.15
C ARG A 141 -10.23 -8.48 -9.03
N GLU A 142 -9.04 -9.04 -9.25
CA GLU A 142 -8.75 -10.47 -9.10
C GLU A 142 -8.73 -10.92 -7.62
N GLY A 143 -8.79 -9.99 -6.67
CA GLY A 143 -8.66 -10.28 -5.24
C GLY A 143 -7.27 -10.78 -4.85
N ALA A 144 -6.26 -10.49 -5.66
CA ALA A 144 -4.85 -10.74 -5.37
C ALA A 144 -4.29 -9.69 -4.39
N LEU A 145 -4.81 -8.46 -4.43
CA LEU A 145 -4.54 -7.43 -3.41
C LEU A 145 -5.48 -7.56 -2.21
N LYS A 146 -5.50 -8.73 -1.56
CA LYS A 146 -6.17 -8.85 -0.26
C LYS A 146 -5.33 -8.09 0.76
N VAL A 147 -5.92 -7.05 1.36
CA VAL A 147 -5.36 -6.43 2.56
C VAL A 147 -5.05 -7.55 3.54
N ALA A 148 -3.78 -7.68 3.90
CA ALA A 148 -3.33 -8.74 4.76
C ALA A 148 -4.07 -8.63 6.10
N ARG A 149 -4.59 -9.78 6.53
CA ARG A 149 -5.38 -9.91 7.74
C ARG A 149 -4.74 -10.98 8.62
N PRO A 150 -4.50 -10.70 9.90
CA PRO A 150 -4.21 -11.76 10.85
C PRO A 150 -5.28 -12.85 10.74
N LYS A 151 -4.88 -14.12 10.82
CA LYS A 151 -5.81 -15.25 10.67
C LYS A 151 -6.93 -15.13 11.71
N GLY A 152 -8.19 -15.02 11.23
CA GLY A 152 -9.36 -14.85 12.08
C GLY A 152 -9.77 -13.41 12.39
N SER A 153 -9.09 -12.40 11.83
CA SER A 153 -9.50 -11.00 12.01
C SER A 153 -10.80 -10.69 11.25
N GLN A 154 -11.57 -9.74 11.78
CA GLN A 154 -12.73 -9.18 11.10
C GLN A 154 -12.30 -8.46 9.81
N PRO A 155 -13.21 -8.28 8.84
CA PRO A 155 -12.97 -7.39 7.72
C PRO A 155 -12.58 -5.99 8.18
N LEU A 156 -11.72 -5.32 7.39
CA LEU A 156 -11.40 -3.93 7.67
C LEU A 156 -12.72 -3.13 7.71
N PRO A 157 -12.94 -2.33 8.76
CA PRO A 157 -14.10 -1.48 8.81
C PRO A 157 -14.03 -0.44 7.68
N PRO A 158 -15.17 0.07 7.19
CA PRO A 158 -15.20 1.23 6.31
C PRO A 158 -14.39 2.39 6.88
N PHE A 159 -13.71 3.16 6.04
CA PHE A 159 -12.78 4.23 6.46
C PHE A 159 -13.39 5.22 7.47
N HIS A 160 -14.66 5.60 7.31
CA HIS A 160 -15.34 6.51 8.24
C HIS A 160 -15.48 5.98 9.67
N LYS A 161 -15.30 4.67 9.89
CA LYS A 161 -15.32 4.02 11.21
C LYS A 161 -13.93 3.81 11.81
N TRP A 162 -12.86 4.15 11.10
CA TRP A 162 -11.49 3.96 11.58
C TRP A 162 -11.21 4.80 12.84
N SER A 163 -10.31 4.28 13.67
CA SER A 163 -9.99 4.83 14.98
C SER A 163 -8.82 5.79 14.91
N PHE A 164 -9.13 7.09 14.88
CA PHE A 164 -8.15 8.18 14.95
C PHE A 164 -8.01 8.67 16.39
N ARG A 165 -7.74 7.75 17.32
CA ARG A 165 -7.33 8.12 18.67
C ARG A 165 -5.85 8.51 18.63
N GLU A 166 -5.45 9.44 19.47
CA GLU A 166 -4.10 10.02 19.49
C GLU A 166 -3.02 8.92 19.53
N GLU A 167 -3.11 7.99 20.49
CA GLU A 167 -2.19 6.83 20.64
C GLU A 167 -2.06 6.00 19.36
N ARG A 168 -3.17 5.75 18.66
CA ARG A 168 -3.20 4.91 17.44
C ARG A 168 -2.60 5.64 16.25
N TYR A 169 -2.85 6.94 16.15
CA TYR A 169 -2.27 7.78 15.11
C TYR A 169 -0.75 7.93 15.29
N ILE A 170 -0.33 8.14 16.53
CA ILE A 170 1.07 8.15 16.92
C ILE A 170 1.76 6.81 16.57
N GLN A 171 1.15 5.66 16.90
CA GLN A 171 1.69 4.35 16.52
C GLN A 171 1.78 4.19 14.99
N TRP A 172 0.76 4.63 14.26
CA TRP A 172 0.77 4.59 12.80
C TRP A 172 1.90 5.45 12.21
N LEU A 173 2.13 6.66 12.72
CA LEU A 173 3.26 7.49 12.30
C LEU A 173 4.61 6.84 12.64
N ALA A 174 4.76 6.21 13.81
CA ALA A 174 5.98 5.49 14.18
C ALA A 174 6.26 4.30 13.25
N ASP A 175 5.21 3.56 12.88
CA ASP A 175 5.29 2.47 11.90
C ASP A 175 5.69 2.99 10.51
N MET A 176 5.06 4.09 10.05
CA MET A 176 5.40 4.72 8.77
C MET A 176 6.83 5.26 8.77
N HIS A 177 7.26 5.96 9.82
CA HIS A 177 8.63 6.45 9.97
C HIS A 177 9.65 5.31 9.81
N THR A 178 9.43 4.21 10.53
CA THR A 178 10.35 3.07 10.54
C THR A 178 10.52 2.47 9.15
N VAL A 179 9.42 2.33 8.40
CA VAL A 179 9.43 1.76 7.04
C VAL A 179 10.02 2.75 6.03
N HIS A 180 9.65 4.04 6.10
CA HIS A 180 10.21 5.08 5.24
C HIS A 180 11.72 5.18 5.43
N TYR A 181 12.18 5.31 6.68
CA TYR A 181 13.61 5.38 7.00
C TYR A 181 14.38 4.16 6.46
N ALA A 182 13.85 2.94 6.64
CA ALA A 182 14.49 1.73 6.14
C ALA A 182 14.54 1.66 4.61
N LEU A 183 13.47 2.09 3.93
CA LEU A 183 13.41 2.16 2.47
C LEU A 183 14.41 3.19 1.92
N GLU A 184 14.37 4.41 2.46
CA GLU A 184 15.20 5.54 2.05
C GLU A 184 16.69 5.21 2.25
N ALA A 185 17.06 4.64 3.40
CA ALA A 185 18.42 4.16 3.65
C ALA A 185 18.84 3.04 2.68
N ALA A 186 17.98 2.05 2.42
CA ALA A 186 18.29 0.95 1.50
C ALA A 186 18.49 1.45 0.05
N VAL A 187 17.69 2.42 -0.39
CA VAL A 187 17.82 3.07 -1.71
C VAL A 187 19.12 3.86 -1.79
N ALA A 188 19.44 4.66 -0.77
CA ALA A 188 20.66 5.46 -0.71
C ALA A 188 21.93 4.59 -0.70
N ASP A 189 21.96 3.54 0.10
CA ASP A 189 23.11 2.62 0.16
C ASP A 189 23.31 1.90 -1.18
N ALA A 190 22.23 1.33 -1.75
CA ALA A 190 22.29 0.62 -3.03
C ALA A 190 22.78 1.53 -4.19
N THR A 191 22.28 2.76 -4.25
CA THR A 191 22.67 3.72 -5.30
C THR A 191 24.09 4.28 -5.09
N THR A 192 24.54 4.42 -3.84
CA THR A 192 25.91 4.82 -3.53
C THR A 192 26.90 3.77 -3.99
N VAL A 193 26.65 2.48 -3.70
CA VAL A 193 27.55 1.40 -4.12
C VAL A 193 27.57 1.28 -5.65
N ALA A 194 26.42 1.40 -6.31
CA ALA A 194 26.34 1.45 -7.77
C ALA A 194 27.14 2.58 -8.43
N ALA A 195 27.32 3.71 -7.74
CA ALA A 195 28.15 4.81 -8.23
C ALA A 195 29.66 4.55 -8.04
N THR A 196 30.05 3.70 -7.09
CA THR A 196 31.45 3.44 -6.73
C THR A 196 32.02 2.14 -7.27
N GLU A 197 31.17 1.12 -7.43
CA GLU A 197 31.56 -0.21 -7.86
C GLU A 197 31.28 -0.41 -9.34
N HIS A 198 32.20 -1.10 -10.02
CA HIS A 198 32.00 -1.55 -11.39
C HIS A 198 31.52 -3.00 -11.35
N TYR A 199 30.21 -3.21 -11.47
CA TYR A 199 29.59 -4.54 -11.49
C TYR A 199 29.78 -5.29 -12.82
N GLY A 200 30.98 -5.22 -13.38
CA GLY A 200 31.28 -5.62 -14.76
C GLY A 200 30.49 -4.81 -15.78
N ASP A 201 30.57 -5.22 -17.04
CA ASP A 201 29.81 -4.62 -18.16
C ASP A 201 28.32 -5.07 -18.15
N SER A 202 27.71 -5.23 -16.97
CA SER A 202 26.33 -5.71 -16.84
C SER A 202 25.32 -4.58 -17.08
N GLU A 203 24.97 -4.38 -18.35
CA GLU A 203 23.96 -3.40 -18.77
C GLU A 203 22.63 -3.54 -18.02
N SER A 204 22.21 -4.79 -17.72
CA SER A 204 20.96 -5.05 -16.98
C SER A 204 20.99 -4.44 -15.58
N LEU A 205 22.11 -4.59 -14.88
CA LEU A 205 22.26 -4.09 -13.52
C LEU A 205 22.38 -2.57 -13.48
N GLU A 206 23.10 -1.97 -14.45
CA GLU A 206 23.16 -0.52 -14.61
C GLU A 206 21.77 0.10 -14.79
N ARG A 207 20.91 -0.52 -15.61
CA ARG A 207 19.51 -0.10 -15.81
C ARG A 207 18.69 -0.18 -14.53
N ALA A 208 18.84 -1.26 -13.75
CA ALA A 208 18.13 -1.43 -12.49
C ALA A 208 18.53 -0.35 -11.47
N PHE A 209 19.82 -0.03 -11.35
CA PHE A 209 20.30 1.03 -10.46
C PHE A 209 19.94 2.43 -10.97
N ALA A 210 19.95 2.68 -12.28
CA ALA A 210 19.46 3.93 -12.85
C ALA A 210 17.97 4.16 -12.54
N ALA A 211 17.16 3.09 -12.59
CA ALA A 211 15.77 3.15 -12.18
C ALA A 211 15.61 3.42 -10.67
N LEU A 212 16.43 2.77 -9.83
CA LEU A 212 16.42 2.98 -8.39
C LEU A 212 16.84 4.41 -7.99
N ALA A 213 17.79 5.00 -8.71
CA ALA A 213 18.24 6.39 -8.54
C ALA A 213 17.16 7.44 -8.84
N CYS A 214 16.00 7.04 -9.37
CA CYS A 214 14.83 7.93 -9.50
C CYS A 214 14.08 8.12 -8.16
N PHE A 215 14.49 7.45 -7.09
CA PHE A 215 13.86 7.49 -5.76
C PHE A 215 14.81 7.93 -4.63
N VAL A 216 15.98 8.50 -4.93
CA VAL A 216 16.90 9.05 -3.92
C VAL A 216 16.41 10.39 -3.37
N GLU A 217 16.96 10.82 -2.23
CA GLU A 217 16.59 12.04 -1.49
C GLU A 217 16.44 13.30 -2.37
N ASP A 218 17.39 13.53 -3.29
CA ASP A 218 17.40 14.67 -4.21
C ASP A 218 16.18 14.74 -5.14
N ARG A 219 15.39 13.66 -5.22
CA ARG A 219 14.15 13.57 -5.99
C ARG A 219 12.93 14.07 -5.21
N GLY A 220 13.08 14.39 -3.93
CA GLY A 220 12.10 15.08 -3.10
C GLY A 220 10.96 14.21 -2.57
N LEU A 221 11.02 12.90 -2.74
CA LEU A 221 9.97 11.97 -2.31
C LEU A 221 10.19 11.35 -0.92
N ASP A 222 11.36 11.53 -0.32
CA ASP A 222 11.67 11.06 1.03
C ASP A 222 10.81 11.76 2.09
N ARG A 223 10.45 11.00 3.14
CA ARG A 223 9.47 11.41 4.14
C ARG A 223 9.84 11.08 5.58
N SER A 224 10.90 10.29 5.83
CA SER A 224 11.23 9.89 7.20
C SER A 224 11.48 11.10 8.12
N LEU A 225 12.16 12.14 7.63
CA LEU A 225 12.45 13.35 8.40
C LEU A 225 11.18 14.13 8.78
N GLU A 226 10.24 14.30 7.86
CA GLU A 226 8.97 14.99 8.10
C GLU A 226 8.09 14.20 9.08
N ILE A 227 8.08 12.87 8.99
CA ILE A 227 7.36 12.03 9.96
C ILE A 227 7.98 12.17 11.36
N ALA A 228 9.32 12.18 11.45
CA ALA A 228 10.01 12.39 12.73
C ALA A 228 9.69 13.78 13.33
N ALA A 229 9.62 14.82 12.50
CA ALA A 229 9.20 16.15 12.91
C ALA A 229 7.75 16.16 13.44
N ASP A 230 6.83 15.48 12.77
CA ASP A 230 5.43 15.35 13.21
C ASP A 230 5.31 14.62 14.55
N LEU A 231 6.02 13.49 14.72
CA LEU A 231 6.07 12.76 15.99
C LEU A 231 6.58 13.64 17.14
N ASN A 232 7.66 14.40 16.89
CA ASN A 232 8.20 15.35 17.88
C ASN A 232 7.22 16.48 18.22
N ASN A 233 6.47 16.96 17.23
CA ASN A 233 5.50 18.03 17.42
C ASN A 233 4.26 17.56 18.18
N ILE A 234 3.75 16.36 17.87
CA ILE A 234 2.67 15.72 18.63
C ILE A 234 3.10 15.51 20.08
N ALA A 235 4.31 14.99 20.32
CA ALA A 235 4.81 14.73 21.66
C ALA A 235 4.86 15.98 22.56
N LYS A 236 5.03 17.19 21.99
CA LYS A 236 5.04 18.46 22.74
C LYS A 236 3.65 18.88 23.22
N VAL A 237 2.61 18.51 22.50
CA VAL A 237 1.21 18.92 22.77
C VAL A 237 0.32 17.76 23.20
N SER A 238 0.89 16.57 23.33
CA SER A 238 0.15 15.34 23.56
C SER A 238 -0.69 15.40 24.83
N SER A 239 -1.92 14.89 24.75
CA SER A 239 -2.82 14.77 25.90
C SER A 239 -2.53 13.54 26.77
N LEU A 240 -1.63 12.67 26.31
CA LEU A 240 -1.29 11.41 26.95
C LEU A 240 -0.42 11.64 28.18
N LYS A 241 -0.87 11.10 29.32
CA LYS A 241 -0.21 11.30 30.63
C LYS A 241 1.09 10.52 30.75
N ASP A 242 1.14 9.36 30.09
CA ASP A 242 2.30 8.48 30.08
C ASP A 242 3.03 8.65 28.76
N ALA A 243 4.37 8.62 28.81
CA ALA A 243 5.17 8.60 27.60
C ALA A 243 4.81 7.35 26.80
N VAL A 244 4.25 7.54 25.59
CA VAL A 244 3.96 6.43 24.69
C VAL A 244 5.29 5.81 24.28
N GLU A 245 5.50 4.55 24.65
CA GLU A 245 6.63 3.78 24.14
C GLU A 245 6.36 3.47 22.66
N LEU A 246 6.95 4.27 21.77
CA LEU A 246 6.68 4.27 20.33
C LEU A 246 7.31 3.10 19.56
N LEU A 247 7.53 1.94 20.19
CA LEU A 247 8.16 0.83 19.49
C LEU A 247 7.37 0.50 18.20
N PRO A 248 8.05 0.34 17.05
CA PRO A 248 7.39 -0.04 15.83
C PRO A 248 6.63 -1.35 16.02
N SER A 249 5.46 -1.45 15.40
CA SER A 249 4.69 -2.68 15.46
C SER A 249 5.48 -3.83 14.84
N PRO A 250 5.19 -5.09 15.22
CA PRO A 250 5.86 -6.25 14.63
C PRO A 250 5.78 -6.29 13.10
N ASN A 251 4.69 -5.76 12.53
CA ASN A 251 4.51 -5.66 11.07
C ASN A 251 5.45 -4.63 10.46
N ALA A 252 5.58 -3.45 11.06
CA ALA A 252 6.48 -2.40 10.61
C ALA A 252 7.95 -2.85 10.72
N SER A 253 8.35 -3.43 11.85
CA SER A 253 9.71 -3.97 12.04
C SER A 253 10.05 -5.05 11.02
N THR A 254 9.15 -6.03 10.82
CA THR A 254 9.37 -7.10 9.82
C THR A 254 9.51 -6.54 8.41
N TYR A 255 8.76 -5.49 8.08
CA TYR A 255 8.84 -4.88 6.76
C TYR A 255 10.10 -4.03 6.60
N ALA A 256 10.50 -3.27 7.61
CA ALA A 256 11.76 -2.55 7.63
C ALA A 256 12.96 -3.50 7.50
N ASP A 257 12.98 -4.61 8.24
CA ASP A 257 14.02 -5.65 8.14
C ASP A 257 14.11 -6.23 6.71
N TYR A 258 12.96 -6.42 6.07
CA TYR A 258 12.90 -6.86 4.67
C TYR A 258 13.53 -5.84 3.72
N LEU A 259 13.24 -4.55 3.89
CA LEU A 259 13.80 -3.47 3.07
C LEU A 259 15.31 -3.33 3.29
N CYS A 260 15.77 -3.33 4.54
CA CYS A 260 17.18 -3.34 4.88
C CYS A 260 17.90 -4.53 4.23
N ARG A 261 17.29 -5.73 4.26
CA ARG A 261 17.86 -6.92 3.61
C ARG A 261 17.96 -6.76 2.09
N LEU A 262 17.00 -6.12 1.43
CA LEU A 262 17.12 -5.83 0.00
C LEU A 262 18.27 -4.86 -0.27
N GLY A 263 18.43 -3.82 0.56
CA GLY A 263 19.59 -2.92 0.50
C GLY A 263 20.92 -3.66 0.64
N LEU A 264 21.05 -4.52 1.66
CA LEU A 264 22.25 -5.37 1.85
C LEU A 264 22.52 -6.30 0.68
N LEU A 265 21.48 -6.90 0.07
CA LEU A 265 21.67 -7.71 -1.14
C LEU A 265 22.14 -6.88 -2.33
N CYS A 266 21.86 -5.58 -2.37
CA CYS A 266 22.40 -4.71 -3.41
C CYS A 266 23.88 -4.38 -3.19
N THR A 267 24.37 -4.45 -1.95
CA THR A 267 25.71 -3.95 -1.58
C THR A 267 26.72 -5.02 -1.20
N GLU A 268 26.28 -6.18 -0.71
CA GLU A 268 27.17 -7.24 -0.17
C GLU A 268 27.11 -8.56 -0.95
N GLU A 269 26.20 -8.71 -1.93
CA GLU A 269 26.08 -9.94 -2.72
C GLU A 269 27.02 -9.90 -3.93
N ASP A 270 27.62 -11.05 -4.27
CA ASP A 270 28.56 -11.16 -5.40
C ASP A 270 27.89 -11.51 -6.74
N GLU A 271 26.65 -12.02 -6.71
CA GLU A 271 25.94 -12.49 -7.89
C GLU A 271 25.07 -11.38 -8.50
N ALA A 272 25.50 -10.84 -9.65
CA ALA A 272 24.83 -9.73 -10.35
C ALA A 272 23.31 -9.93 -10.54
N ALA A 273 22.86 -11.16 -10.83
CA ALA A 273 21.43 -11.45 -11.00
C ALA A 273 20.62 -11.27 -9.70
N LYS A 274 21.20 -11.58 -8.53
CA LYS A 274 20.55 -11.37 -7.24
C LYS A 274 20.56 -9.90 -6.83
N ILE A 275 21.65 -9.18 -7.13
CA ILE A 275 21.75 -7.73 -6.93
C ILE A 275 20.65 -7.04 -7.75
N GLU A 276 20.53 -7.41 -9.03
CA GLU A 276 19.49 -6.92 -9.93
C GLU A 276 18.09 -7.22 -9.39
N GLU A 277 17.81 -8.46 -8.98
CA GLU A 277 16.52 -8.83 -8.38
C GLU A 277 16.20 -7.96 -7.15
N ALA A 278 17.18 -7.75 -6.27
CA ALA A 278 17.01 -6.93 -5.07
C ALA A 278 16.72 -5.46 -5.41
N ALA A 279 17.45 -4.88 -6.38
CA ALA A 279 17.25 -3.51 -6.84
C ALA A 279 15.86 -3.31 -7.46
N LEU A 280 15.40 -4.21 -8.34
CA LEU A 280 14.06 -4.16 -8.92
C LEU A 280 12.97 -4.29 -7.87
N ARG A 281 13.19 -5.10 -6.83
CA ARG A 281 12.27 -5.20 -5.69
C ARG A 281 12.24 -3.90 -4.87
N LEU A 282 13.37 -3.22 -4.69
CA LEU A 282 13.39 -1.89 -4.06
C LEU A 282 12.60 -0.87 -4.88
N VAL A 283 12.75 -0.85 -6.21
CA VAL A 283 11.95 0.01 -7.11
C VAL A 283 10.45 -0.20 -6.89
N ALA A 284 9.99 -1.46 -6.83
CA ALA A 284 8.58 -1.77 -6.57
C ALA A 284 8.10 -1.27 -5.20
N ASN A 285 8.92 -1.38 -4.16
CA ASN A 285 8.57 -0.90 -2.81
C ASN A 285 8.60 0.63 -2.71
N ALA A 286 9.55 1.30 -3.36
CA ALA A 286 9.62 2.76 -3.43
C ALA A 286 8.39 3.36 -4.12
N TYR A 287 7.98 2.77 -5.26
CA TYR A 287 6.74 3.12 -5.93
C TYR A 287 5.51 2.95 -5.02
N LEU A 288 5.33 1.77 -4.43
CA LEU A 288 4.14 1.50 -3.63
C LEU A 288 4.05 2.34 -2.36
N MET A 289 5.17 2.58 -1.67
CA MET A 289 5.21 3.45 -0.49
C MET A 289 4.85 4.89 -0.88
N SER A 290 5.41 5.41 -1.98
CA SER A 290 5.14 6.76 -2.47
C SER A 290 3.66 6.93 -2.85
N VAL A 291 3.10 6.01 -3.65
CA VAL A 291 1.68 6.07 -4.03
C VAL A 291 0.76 5.88 -2.83
N THR A 292 1.11 4.98 -1.90
CA THR A 292 0.31 4.79 -0.68
C THR A 292 0.26 6.06 0.16
N HIS A 293 1.41 6.73 0.34
CA HIS A 293 1.50 8.02 1.01
C HIS A 293 0.62 9.07 0.33
N LEU A 294 0.81 9.28 -0.98
CA LEU A 294 0.15 10.32 -1.77
C LEU A 294 -1.35 10.08 -2.01
N THR A 295 -1.87 8.90 -1.68
CA THR A 295 -3.29 8.56 -1.83
C THR A 295 -3.96 8.28 -0.49
N THR A 296 -3.76 7.09 0.07
CA THR A 296 -4.37 6.68 1.34
C THR A 296 -3.79 7.44 2.52
N GLY A 297 -2.49 7.72 2.50
CA GLY A 297 -1.82 8.56 3.50
C GLY A 297 -2.45 9.95 3.58
N MET A 298 -2.63 10.64 2.45
CA MET A 298 -3.29 11.96 2.42
C MET A 298 -4.70 11.94 3.03
N ARG A 299 -5.49 10.88 2.75
CA ARG A 299 -6.82 10.71 3.36
C ARG A 299 -6.75 10.49 4.88
N ILE A 300 -5.77 9.72 5.34
CA ILE A 300 -5.49 9.50 6.78
C ILE A 300 -5.09 10.82 7.43
N GLY A 301 -4.17 11.58 6.82
CA GLY A 301 -3.70 12.87 7.30
C GLY A 301 -4.84 13.88 7.46
N ALA A 302 -5.71 14.02 6.45
CA ALA A 302 -6.89 14.89 6.53
C ALA A 302 -7.83 14.48 7.68
N ALA A 303 -8.16 13.20 7.80
CA ALA A 303 -9.03 12.71 8.86
C ALA A 303 -8.42 12.83 10.26
N ALA A 304 -7.09 12.71 10.38
CA ALA A 304 -6.37 12.91 11.64
C ALA A 304 -6.32 14.40 12.01
N ALA A 305 -6.07 15.28 11.05
CA ALA A 305 -6.03 16.73 11.25
C ALA A 305 -7.35 17.27 11.82
N GLU A 306 -8.49 16.77 11.32
CA GLU A 306 -9.82 17.13 11.82
C GLU A 306 -10.12 16.63 13.24
N LYS A 307 -9.47 15.54 13.68
CA LYS A 307 -9.83 14.83 14.92
C LYS A 307 -8.84 15.01 16.07
N LEU A 308 -7.60 15.42 15.77
CA LEU A 308 -6.48 15.43 16.71
C LEU A 308 -5.79 16.80 16.83
N ASP A 309 -6.42 17.88 16.35
CA ASP A 309 -5.89 19.25 16.42
C ASP A 309 -4.42 19.37 15.92
N LEU A 310 -4.09 18.67 14.82
CA LEU A 310 -2.71 18.60 14.30
C LEU A 310 -2.20 19.92 13.71
N PHE A 311 -3.11 20.81 13.30
CA PHE A 311 -2.75 22.14 12.76
C PHE A 311 -2.08 23.03 13.81
N PRO A 312 -2.70 23.30 14.99
CA PRO A 312 -2.02 23.98 16.10
C PRO A 312 -0.72 23.31 16.53
N ALA A 313 -0.66 21.98 16.46
CA ALA A 313 0.53 21.20 16.80
C ALA A 313 1.68 21.36 15.80
N GLN A 314 1.41 21.88 14.58
CA GLN A 314 2.35 21.85 13.45
C GLN A 314 2.81 20.42 13.11
N ALA A 315 1.90 19.44 13.22
CA ALA A 315 2.17 18.01 13.05
C ALA A 315 1.56 17.45 11.76
N LEU A 316 1.76 18.17 10.66
CA LEU A 316 1.31 17.78 9.31
C LEU A 316 2.44 17.85 8.28
N ASN A 317 3.70 17.95 8.71
CA ASN A 317 4.87 18.06 7.85
C ASN A 317 4.92 16.91 6.86
N TYR A 318 4.60 15.68 7.30
CA TYR A 318 4.58 14.48 6.46
C TYR A 318 3.72 14.66 5.20
N PHE A 319 2.63 15.43 5.27
CA PHE A 319 1.69 15.61 4.15
C PHE A 319 1.89 16.89 3.35
N GLN A 320 2.47 17.92 3.96
CA GLN A 320 2.46 19.28 3.40
C GLN A 320 3.85 19.88 3.18
N THR A 321 4.89 19.31 3.79
CA THR A 321 6.26 19.82 3.69
C THR A 321 7.05 19.01 2.69
N TRP A 322 7.64 19.74 1.73
CA TRP A 322 8.41 19.19 0.62
C TRP A 322 9.72 19.97 0.52
N PRO A 323 10.82 19.35 0.06
CA PRO A 323 12.11 20.03 -0.07
C PRO A 323 12.03 21.29 -0.94
N GLU A 324 12.89 22.26 -0.66
CA GLU A 324 12.95 23.50 -1.42
C GLU A 324 13.28 23.23 -2.90
N GLY A 325 12.54 23.87 -3.81
CA GLY A 325 12.70 23.67 -5.26
C GLY A 325 11.89 22.51 -5.86
N VAL A 326 11.24 21.68 -5.02
CA VAL A 326 10.29 20.67 -5.50
C VAL A 326 8.97 21.34 -5.91
N PRO A 327 8.40 21.04 -7.10
CA PRO A 327 7.11 21.58 -7.52
C PRO A 327 6.00 21.28 -6.49
N PRO A 328 4.97 22.15 -6.38
CA PRO A 328 3.90 22.01 -5.38
C PRO A 328 2.98 20.79 -5.59
N ASP A 329 3.17 20.04 -6.68
CA ASP A 329 2.41 18.82 -6.99
C ASP A 329 3.28 17.57 -6.79
N PRO A 330 3.29 16.99 -5.57
CA PRO A 330 4.10 15.81 -5.28
C PRO A 330 3.60 14.55 -5.99
N LEU A 331 2.33 14.50 -6.41
CA LEU A 331 1.81 13.40 -7.22
C LEU A 331 2.38 13.46 -8.63
N ALA A 332 2.40 14.64 -9.25
CA ALA A 332 3.06 14.83 -10.54
C ALA A 332 4.56 14.46 -10.47
N LEU A 333 5.25 14.84 -9.38
CA LEU A 333 6.65 14.44 -9.15
C LEU A 333 6.79 12.91 -9.04
N CYS A 334 5.93 12.24 -8.27
CA CYS A 334 5.93 10.79 -8.17
C CYS A 334 5.71 10.11 -9.53
N ILE A 335 4.76 10.60 -10.33
CA ILE A 335 4.50 10.08 -11.68
C ILE A 335 5.74 10.26 -12.57
N ALA A 336 6.37 11.44 -12.53
CA ALA A 336 7.57 11.72 -13.31
C ALA A 336 8.74 10.79 -12.92
N ASN A 337 9.00 10.61 -11.62
CA ASN A 337 10.05 9.71 -11.15
C ASN A 337 9.79 8.25 -11.52
N VAL A 338 8.55 7.78 -11.43
CA VAL A 338 8.17 6.42 -11.81
C VAL A 338 8.31 6.21 -13.32
N ASN A 339 7.90 7.17 -14.14
CA ASN A 339 8.09 7.08 -15.59
C ASN A 339 9.57 7.08 -15.97
N ALA A 340 10.37 7.96 -15.37
CA ALA A 340 11.83 7.98 -15.57
C ALA A 340 12.48 6.65 -15.15
N ALA A 341 12.05 6.08 -14.02
CA ALA A 341 12.51 4.75 -13.60
C ALA A 341 12.14 3.69 -14.65
N GLY A 342 10.89 3.72 -15.15
CA GLY A 342 10.44 2.84 -16.22
C GLY A 342 11.27 2.97 -17.50
N ASP A 343 11.58 4.19 -17.92
CA ASP A 343 12.37 4.47 -19.13
C ASP A 343 13.79 3.92 -19.04
N ALA A 344 14.36 3.81 -17.83
CA ALA A 344 15.64 3.16 -17.60
C ALA A 344 15.57 1.62 -17.70
N LEU A 345 14.43 1.01 -17.38
CA LEU A 345 14.27 -0.45 -17.30
C LEU A 345 14.02 -1.10 -18.68
N SER A 346 14.53 -2.33 -18.86
CA SER A 346 14.10 -3.20 -19.96
C SER A 346 12.65 -3.67 -19.77
N PRO A 347 11.98 -4.17 -20.84
CA PRO A 347 10.64 -4.74 -20.72
C PRO A 347 10.54 -5.88 -19.69
N GLU A 348 11.54 -6.76 -19.63
CA GLU A 348 11.62 -7.87 -18.68
C GLU A 348 11.75 -7.36 -17.24
N GLN A 349 12.54 -6.31 -17.03
CA GLN A 349 12.71 -5.69 -15.72
C GLN A 349 11.44 -4.96 -15.27
N ARG A 350 10.74 -4.25 -16.17
CA ARG A 350 9.42 -3.65 -15.90
C ARG A 350 8.43 -4.72 -15.44
N GLU A 351 8.41 -5.87 -16.11
CA GLU A 351 7.59 -7.00 -15.72
C GLU A 351 7.98 -7.56 -14.34
N ALA A 352 9.28 -7.69 -14.05
CA ALA A 352 9.76 -8.14 -12.73
C ALA A 352 9.29 -7.20 -11.59
N VAL A 353 9.34 -5.88 -11.80
CA VAL A 353 8.80 -4.88 -10.86
C VAL A 353 7.29 -5.07 -10.69
N MET A 354 6.54 -5.25 -11.77
CA MET A 354 5.09 -5.50 -11.75
C MET A 354 4.72 -6.81 -11.00
N GLN A 355 5.56 -7.85 -11.09
CA GLN A 355 5.37 -9.12 -10.40
C GLN A 355 5.68 -9.06 -8.90
N GLU A 356 6.43 -8.04 -8.44
CA GLU A 356 6.68 -7.83 -7.01
C GLU A 356 5.51 -7.14 -6.30
N LEU A 357 4.68 -6.36 -7.02
CA LEU A 357 3.54 -5.64 -6.45
C LEU A 357 2.62 -6.50 -5.54
N PRO A 358 2.14 -7.69 -5.96
CA PRO A 358 1.29 -8.51 -5.10
C PRO A 358 2.01 -9.07 -3.86
N LYS A 359 3.35 -9.07 -3.82
CA LYS A 359 4.14 -9.51 -2.66
C LYS A 359 4.40 -8.36 -1.69
N ALA A 360 4.60 -7.15 -2.21
CA ALA A 360 4.88 -5.95 -1.42
C ALA A 360 3.61 -5.34 -0.80
N MET A 361 2.51 -5.24 -1.57
CA MET A 361 1.28 -4.59 -1.14
C MET A 361 0.69 -5.15 0.18
N PRO A 362 0.68 -6.48 0.43
CA PRO A 362 0.23 -7.01 1.72
C PRO A 362 1.02 -6.45 2.91
N LYS A 363 2.34 -6.25 2.77
CA LYS A 363 3.20 -5.70 3.84
C LYS A 363 2.82 -4.25 4.16
N ILE A 364 2.64 -3.45 3.12
CA ILE A 364 2.21 -2.04 3.24
C ILE A 364 0.82 -1.96 3.86
N SER A 365 -0.11 -2.83 3.46
CA SER A 365 -1.47 -2.85 4.01
C SER A 365 -1.52 -3.16 5.51
N LEU A 366 -0.56 -3.92 6.04
CA LEU A 366 -0.47 -4.21 7.48
C LEU A 366 -0.10 -2.97 8.30
N LEU A 367 0.56 -1.99 7.70
CA LEU A 367 0.89 -0.71 8.36
C LEU A 367 -0.38 0.09 8.70
N LEU A 368 -1.52 -0.20 8.05
CA LEU A 368 -2.81 0.44 8.33
C LEU A 368 -3.50 -0.14 9.57
N SER A 369 -3.00 -1.26 10.10
CA SER A 369 -3.63 -1.98 11.21
C SER A 369 -3.84 -1.15 12.48
N PRO A 370 -2.94 -0.22 12.90
CA PRO A 370 -3.18 0.58 14.11
C PRO A 370 -4.46 1.43 14.03
N LEU A 371 -4.83 1.90 12.83
CA LEU A 371 -5.99 2.76 12.59
C LEU A 371 -7.26 1.99 12.22
N ALA A 372 -7.12 0.81 11.61
CA ALA A 372 -8.24 0.08 11.01
C ALA A 372 -9.11 -0.71 12.01
N HIS A 373 -9.44 -0.08 13.14
CA HIS A 373 -10.37 -0.59 14.14
C HIS A 373 -11.66 0.25 14.14
N ALA A 374 -12.80 -0.39 14.37
CA ALA A 374 -14.05 0.33 14.57
C ALA A 374 -14.00 1.06 15.92
N ASN A 375 -14.29 2.36 15.89
CA ASN A 375 -14.39 3.20 17.10
C ASN A 375 -15.47 2.75 18.09
#